data_AF-D9MVC6-F1
#
_entry.id   AF-D9MVC6-F1
#
_cell.length_a   1.000
_cell.length_b   1.000
_cell.length_c   1.000
_cell.angle_alpha   90.00
_cell.angle_beta   90.00
_cell.angle_gamma   90.00
#
_symmetry.space_group_name_H-M   'P 1'
#
loop_
_entity.id
_entity.type
_entity.pdbx_description
1 polymer ?
#
loop_
_entity_poly.entity_id
_entity_poly.type
_entity_poly.pdbx_seq_one_letter_code
_entity_poly.pdbx_strand_id
1 'polypeptide(L)'
;EHQGDVKYVLLVNCGGCVDIVELLQPAEDVTFFICDAHRPLDVCNIYSDRQVCILGDAALEENIPAFETIFHDSDEEYDDQDQSGEEDEEEVHNDSGAGDSDGDDDSAQRPPGRPKLTRLERHEQRILRQRARRQWESERDRIMFEYTQFSYYGRSTALLI
;
A
#
# COMPACT_ATOMS: atom_id res chain seq x y z
N GLU A 1 -5.82 -29.16 4.13
CA GLU A 1 -6.76 -30.29 3.93
C GLU A 1 -7.87 -30.01 2.92
N HIS A 2 -8.41 -28.79 2.81
CA HIS A 2 -9.56 -28.48 1.93
C HIS A 2 -9.23 -27.57 0.73
N GLN A 3 -7.95 -27.41 0.38
CA GLN A 3 -7.46 -26.34 -0.50
C GLN A 3 -7.82 -26.49 -1.99
N GLY A 4 -8.39 -27.62 -2.42
CA GLY A 4 -8.65 -27.91 -3.84
C GLY A 4 -10.08 -27.64 -4.32
N ASP A 5 -11.08 -27.90 -3.48
CA ASP A 5 -12.47 -28.05 -3.94
C ASP A 5 -13.45 -27.03 -3.32
N VAL A 6 -12.96 -26.16 -2.44
CA VAL A 6 -13.80 -25.16 -1.76
C VAL A 6 -13.67 -23.82 -2.46
N LYS A 7 -14.79 -23.28 -2.95
CA LYS A 7 -14.87 -21.95 -3.57
C LYS A 7 -15.36 -20.86 -2.61
N TYR A 8 -16.07 -21.26 -1.55
CA TYR A 8 -16.65 -20.32 -0.59
C TYR A 8 -16.24 -20.71 0.82
N VAL A 9 -15.56 -19.80 1.50
CA VAL A 9 -15.10 -19.98 2.87
C VAL A 9 -15.81 -18.97 3.75
N LEU A 10 -16.43 -19.42 4.84
CA LEU A 10 -17.06 -18.55 5.83
C LEU A 10 -16.22 -18.54 7.11
N LEU A 11 -15.77 -17.35 7.51
CA LEU A 11 -15.08 -17.09 8.76
C LEU A 11 -16.03 -16.36 9.71
N VAL A 12 -16.26 -16.94 10.90
CA VAL A 12 -17.19 -16.40 11.90
C VAL A 12 -16.43 -16.10 13.19
N ASN A 13 -16.52 -14.85 13.66
CA ASN A 13 -15.76 -14.30 14.78
C ASN A 13 -14.23 -14.47 14.63
N CYS A 14 -13.73 -14.51 13.39
CA CYS A 14 -12.31 -14.56 13.07
C CYS A 14 -12.03 -14.04 11.66
N GLY A 15 -10.74 -13.81 11.38
CA GLY A 15 -10.24 -13.43 10.06
C GLY A 15 -10.38 -11.95 9.74
N GLY A 16 -11.10 -11.17 10.55
CA GLY A 16 -11.29 -9.74 10.29
C GLY A 16 -10.00 -8.92 10.41
N CYS A 17 -9.11 -9.27 11.33
CA CYS A 17 -8.02 -8.40 11.80
C CYS A 17 -6.64 -8.67 11.19
N VAL A 18 -6.57 -9.52 10.17
CA VAL A 18 -5.32 -9.86 9.46
C VAL A 18 -5.62 -9.93 7.99
N ASP A 19 -4.69 -9.53 7.12
CA ASP A 19 -4.82 -9.73 5.68
C ASP A 19 -4.96 -11.23 5.37
N ILE A 20 -6.18 -11.66 5.05
CA ILE A 20 -6.46 -13.09 4.83
C ILE A 20 -5.96 -13.57 3.46
N VAL A 21 -5.80 -12.66 2.49
CA VAL A 21 -5.30 -13.00 1.16
C VAL A 21 -3.81 -13.23 1.23
N GLU A 22 -3.07 -12.34 1.90
CA GLU A 22 -1.63 -12.50 2.15
C GLU A 22 -1.34 -13.74 3.01
N LEU A 23 -2.11 -13.95 4.08
CA LEU A 23 -1.87 -15.04 5.03
C LEU A 23 -2.17 -16.43 4.44
N LEU A 24 -3.30 -16.59 3.75
CA LEU A 24 -3.79 -17.90 3.33
C LEU A 24 -3.40 -18.25 1.88
N GLN A 25 -3.00 -17.26 1.08
CA GLN A 25 -2.63 -17.41 -0.33
C GLN A 25 -3.62 -18.32 -1.09
N PRO A 26 -4.92 -17.98 -1.07
CA PRO A 26 -5.95 -18.78 -1.70
C PRO A 26 -5.83 -18.75 -3.24
N ALA A 27 -6.44 -19.72 -3.92
CA ALA A 27 -6.64 -19.61 -5.36
C ALA A 27 -7.56 -18.41 -5.67
N GLU A 28 -7.35 -17.75 -6.81
CA GLU A 28 -8.06 -16.51 -7.20
C GLU A 28 -9.58 -16.65 -7.24
N ASP A 29 -10.09 -17.88 -7.42
CA ASP A 29 -11.52 -18.19 -7.52
C ASP A 29 -12.16 -18.60 -6.19
N VAL A 30 -11.43 -18.44 -5.07
CA VAL A 30 -11.95 -18.62 -3.72
C VAL A 30 -12.41 -17.28 -3.16
N THR A 31 -13.64 -17.26 -2.64
CA THR A 31 -14.22 -16.11 -1.95
C THR A 31 -14.37 -16.41 -0.45
N PHE A 32 -13.87 -15.48 0.37
CA PHE A 32 -14.04 -15.46 1.82
C PHE A 32 -15.19 -14.54 2.20
N PHE A 33 -16.06 -15.04 3.05
CA PHE A 33 -17.05 -14.23 3.76
C PHE A 33 -16.59 -14.12 5.21
N ILE A 34 -16.44 -12.89 5.70
CA ILE A 34 -15.99 -12.62 7.06
C ILE A 34 -17.15 -12.00 7.84
N CYS A 35 -17.60 -12.69 8.88
CA CYS A 35 -18.49 -12.13 9.88
C CYS A 35 -17.75 -12.10 11.20
N ASP A 36 -17.03 -11.02 11.48
CA ASP A 36 -16.21 -10.88 12.68
C ASP A 36 -16.68 -9.69 13.52
N ALA A 37 -16.68 -9.85 14.83
CA ALA A 37 -16.94 -8.77 15.79
C ALA A 37 -15.64 -8.12 16.27
N HIS A 38 -14.48 -8.77 16.10
CA HIS A 38 -13.21 -8.20 16.53
C HIS A 38 -12.81 -7.02 15.63
N ARG A 39 -12.28 -5.98 16.25
CA ARG A 39 -11.92 -4.69 15.64
C ARG A 39 -10.52 -4.28 16.10
N PRO A 40 -9.74 -3.56 15.28
CA PRO A 40 -10.12 -3.08 13.95
C PRO A 40 -10.06 -4.18 12.89
N LEU A 41 -10.82 -4.01 11.81
CA LEU A 41 -10.71 -4.86 10.62
C LEU A 41 -9.48 -4.46 9.82
N ASP A 42 -8.81 -5.44 9.22
CA ASP A 42 -7.67 -5.23 8.35
C ASP A 42 -8.10 -4.46 7.08
N VAL A 43 -7.35 -3.42 6.73
CA VAL A 43 -7.69 -2.53 5.60
C VAL A 43 -7.58 -3.25 4.26
N CYS A 44 -6.66 -4.21 4.11
CA CYS A 44 -6.55 -5.00 2.88
C CYS A 44 -7.80 -5.86 2.68
N ASN A 45 -8.34 -6.42 3.76
CA ASN A 45 -9.61 -7.16 3.71
C ASN A 45 -10.80 -6.26 3.32
N ILE A 46 -10.83 -5.02 3.81
CA ILE A 46 -11.91 -4.06 3.53
C ILE A 46 -11.87 -3.63 2.06
N TYR A 47 -10.67 -3.33 1.54
CA TYR A 47 -10.49 -2.80 0.20
C TYR A 47 -10.35 -3.89 -0.87
N SER A 48 -10.25 -5.16 -0.50
CA SER A 48 -10.29 -6.27 -1.45
C SER A 48 -11.67 -6.39 -2.08
N ASP A 49 -11.76 -6.15 -3.39
CA ASP A 49 -12.99 -6.21 -4.17
C ASP A 49 -13.28 -7.60 -4.77
N ARG A 50 -12.31 -8.52 -4.72
CA ARG A 50 -12.37 -9.82 -5.41
C ARG A 50 -12.64 -11.01 -4.51
N GLN A 51 -11.83 -11.18 -3.47
CA GLN A 51 -11.78 -12.43 -2.72
C GLN A 51 -12.31 -12.31 -1.31
N VAL A 52 -12.57 -11.10 -0.82
CA VAL A 52 -13.05 -10.87 0.55
C VAL A 52 -14.39 -10.15 0.51
N CYS A 53 -15.33 -10.65 1.29
CA CYS A 53 -16.63 -10.04 1.51
C CYS A 53 -16.86 -9.92 3.01
N ILE A 54 -16.80 -8.70 3.52
CA ILE A 54 -17.09 -8.42 4.93
C ILE A 54 -18.62 -8.34 5.09
N LEU A 55 -19.16 -9.17 5.96
CA LEU A 55 -20.59 -9.21 6.26
C LEU A 55 -20.94 -8.13 7.28
N GLY A 56 -21.52 -7.03 6.81
CA GLY A 56 -21.91 -5.87 7.61
C GLY A 56 -21.44 -4.56 6.97
N ASP A 57 -21.77 -3.44 7.61
CA ASP A 57 -21.27 -2.13 7.20
C ASP A 57 -20.14 -1.72 8.16
N ALA A 58 -18.90 -2.01 7.75
CA ALA A 58 -17.71 -1.72 8.55
C ALA A 58 -17.54 -0.20 8.78
N ALA A 59 -17.96 0.64 7.82
CA ALA A 59 -17.83 2.09 7.91
C ALA A 59 -18.76 2.72 8.96
N LEU A 60 -19.80 2.01 9.42
CA LEU A 60 -20.64 2.46 10.53
C LEU A 60 -20.03 2.15 11.91
N GLU A 61 -19.13 1.18 11.98
CA GLU A 61 -18.55 0.70 13.24
C GLU A 61 -17.11 1.19 13.44
N GLU A 62 -16.42 1.59 12.37
CA GLU A 62 -15.00 1.95 12.38
C GLU A 62 -14.67 3.20 11.57
N ASN A 63 -13.65 3.94 12.02
CA ASN A 63 -13.06 5.05 11.27
C ASN A 63 -12.01 4.51 10.29
N ILE A 64 -12.47 3.82 9.23
CA ILE A 64 -11.59 3.20 8.24
C ILE A 64 -10.79 4.29 7.50
N PRO A 65 -9.45 4.21 7.47
CA PRO A 65 -8.60 5.14 6.72
C PRO A 65 -8.93 5.15 5.23
N ALA A 66 -8.98 6.31 4.60
CA ALA A 66 -9.28 6.40 3.16
C ALA A 66 -8.19 5.72 2.31
N PHE A 67 -8.59 4.98 1.28
CA PHE A 67 -7.69 4.23 0.39
C PHE A 67 -6.48 5.05 -0.09
N GLU A 68 -6.73 6.25 -0.64
CA GLU A 68 -5.69 7.16 -1.19
C GLU A 68 -4.64 7.61 -0.15
N THR A 69 -4.97 7.52 1.13
CA THR A 69 -4.06 7.93 2.22
C THR A 69 -3.12 6.80 2.66
N ILE A 70 -3.47 5.55 2.36
CA ILE A 70 -2.74 4.37 2.83
C ILE A 70 -2.18 3.48 1.71
N PHE A 71 -2.76 3.58 0.51
CA PHE A 71 -2.28 2.95 -0.71
C PHE A 71 -1.78 4.02 -1.67
N HIS A 72 -0.57 3.83 -2.18
CA HIS A 72 0.01 4.68 -3.21
C HIS A 72 -0.10 3.93 -4.54
N ASP A 73 -0.55 4.61 -5.60
CA ASP A 73 -0.52 4.03 -6.93
C ASP A 73 0.94 3.77 -7.33
N SER A 74 1.32 2.50 -7.36
CA SER A 74 2.67 2.00 -7.63
C SER A 74 3.09 2.14 -9.11
N ASP A 75 2.28 2.81 -9.93
CA ASP A 75 2.60 3.11 -11.34
C ASP A 75 3.71 4.18 -11.50
N GLU A 76 4.16 4.82 -10.41
CA GLU A 76 5.35 5.68 -10.38
C GLU A 76 6.60 4.98 -9.80
N GLU A 77 6.56 3.67 -9.54
CA GLU A 77 7.49 2.99 -8.63
C GLU A 77 8.62 2.16 -9.28
N TYR A 78 8.80 2.25 -10.60
CA TYR A 78 9.83 1.48 -11.32
C TYR A 78 11.20 2.18 -11.48
N ASP A 79 11.57 3.15 -10.63
CA ASP A 79 12.81 3.90 -10.88
C ASP A 79 13.54 4.47 -9.66
N ASP A 80 13.57 3.78 -8.51
CA ASP A 80 14.47 4.15 -7.39
C ASP A 80 14.76 2.98 -6.43
N GLN A 81 15.07 1.80 -6.95
CA GLN A 81 15.88 0.83 -6.18
C GLN A 81 17.36 1.23 -6.28
N ASP A 82 17.74 2.34 -5.65
CA ASP A 82 19.12 2.52 -5.21
C ASP A 82 19.21 3.43 -3.97
N GLN A 83 19.99 2.97 -2.99
CA GLN A 83 20.39 3.63 -1.74
C GLN A 83 19.44 3.56 -0.54
N SER A 84 19.32 2.36 0.03
CA SER A 84 19.31 2.21 1.50
C SER A 84 20.75 2.00 1.99
N GLY A 85 21.41 3.10 2.34
CA GLY A 85 22.67 3.12 3.08
C GLY A 85 22.69 4.39 3.93
N GLU A 86 22.19 4.28 5.16
CA GLU A 86 22.34 5.32 6.17
C GLU A 86 23.83 5.50 6.48
N GLU A 87 24.45 6.61 6.08
CA GLU A 87 25.53 7.24 6.87
C GLU A 87 25.37 8.76 6.80
N ASP A 88 25.20 9.33 7.98
CA ASP A 88 25.03 10.73 8.30
C ASP A 88 26.43 11.37 8.35
N GLU A 89 26.95 11.89 7.23
CA GLU A 89 28.16 12.73 7.23
C GLU A 89 28.02 13.91 6.26
N GLU A 90 27.93 15.12 6.83
CA GLU A 90 28.17 16.36 6.09
C GLU A 90 29.62 16.41 5.60
N GLU A 91 29.87 16.04 4.35
CA GLU A 91 31.13 16.34 3.67
C GLU A 91 30.84 16.84 2.25
N VAL A 92 31.19 18.10 2.01
CA VAL A 92 31.13 18.77 0.69
C VAL A 92 32.23 18.17 -0.18
N HIS A 93 31.99 16.99 -0.75
CA HIS A 93 32.93 16.38 -1.70
C HIS A 93 32.58 16.79 -3.14
N ASN A 94 33.38 17.74 -3.65
CA ASN A 94 33.51 18.06 -5.06
C ASN A 94 34.14 16.84 -5.78
N ASP A 95 33.32 15.87 -6.20
CA ASP A 95 33.80 14.74 -6.98
C ASP A 95 33.53 14.93 -8.48
N SER A 96 34.62 14.73 -9.22
CA SER A 96 34.76 14.99 -10.63
C SER A 96 34.16 13.83 -11.40
N GLY A 97 33.24 14.15 -12.31
CA GLY A 97 32.45 13.17 -13.04
C GLY A 97 33.26 12.09 -13.76
N ALA A 98 32.80 10.85 -13.62
CA ALA A 98 32.80 9.82 -14.65
C ALA A 98 32.01 8.59 -14.14
N GLY A 99 30.73 8.51 -14.48
CA GLY A 99 29.89 7.37 -14.12
C GLY A 99 28.43 7.58 -14.46
N ASP A 100 28.16 8.21 -15.60
CA ASP A 100 26.79 8.39 -16.10
C ASP A 100 26.65 7.51 -17.34
N SER A 101 26.18 6.29 -17.12
CA SER A 101 25.68 5.44 -18.19
C SER A 101 24.15 5.52 -18.16
N ASP A 102 23.61 6.74 -18.30
CA ASP A 102 22.24 7.06 -18.73
C ASP A 102 21.98 6.41 -20.10
N GLY A 103 21.73 5.10 -20.07
CA GLY A 103 21.18 4.33 -21.17
C GLY A 103 19.66 4.42 -21.16
N ASP A 104 19.10 5.62 -21.15
CA ASP A 104 17.66 5.83 -21.17
C ASP A 104 17.26 6.56 -22.47
N ASP A 105 16.98 5.74 -23.48
CA ASP A 105 16.47 6.12 -24.79
C ASP A 105 14.99 6.53 -24.70
N ASP A 106 14.69 7.63 -24.00
CA ASP A 106 13.35 8.26 -23.99
C ASP A 106 13.09 9.11 -25.25
N SER A 107 13.61 8.67 -26.40
CA SER A 107 13.43 9.35 -27.69
C SER A 107 12.24 8.81 -28.50
N ALA A 108 11.62 7.71 -28.08
CA ALA A 108 10.63 6.99 -28.88
C ALA A 108 9.14 7.31 -28.59
N GLN A 109 8.77 8.03 -27.52
CA GLN A 109 7.34 8.30 -27.22
C GLN A 109 6.97 9.73 -26.78
N ARG A 110 7.89 10.70 -26.75
CA ARG A 110 7.51 12.07 -26.33
C ARG A 110 6.60 12.75 -27.38
N PRO A 111 5.39 13.24 -27.00
CA PRO A 111 4.55 14.02 -27.89
C PRO A 111 5.30 15.29 -28.34
N PRO A 112 5.17 15.70 -29.63
CA PRO A 112 5.94 16.82 -30.16
C PRO A 112 5.56 18.12 -29.46
N GLY A 113 6.53 18.79 -28.82
CA GLY A 113 6.38 20.15 -28.29
C GLY A 113 6.76 20.37 -26.81
N ARG A 114 7.08 19.35 -26.02
CA ARG A 114 7.56 19.56 -24.64
C ARG A 114 9.05 19.93 -24.58
N PRO A 115 9.43 21.04 -23.91
CA PRO A 115 10.83 21.39 -23.66
C PRO A 115 11.57 20.23 -22.96
N LYS A 116 12.86 20.03 -23.24
CA LYS A 116 13.69 19.11 -22.46
C LYS A 116 14.08 19.81 -21.16
N LEU A 117 13.77 19.19 -20.02
CA LEU A 117 14.20 19.65 -18.70
C LEU A 117 15.73 19.62 -18.61
N THR A 118 16.30 20.65 -18.00
CA THR A 118 17.73 20.75 -17.70
C THR A 118 18.14 19.70 -16.67
N ARG A 119 19.43 19.36 -16.62
CA ARG A 119 19.98 18.41 -15.64
C ARG A 119 19.69 18.83 -14.19
N LEU A 120 19.71 20.13 -13.91
CA LEU A 120 19.37 20.67 -12.60
C LEU A 120 17.88 20.47 -12.27
N GLU A 121 16.98 20.81 -13.20
CA GLU A 121 15.53 20.63 -13.01
C GLU A 121 15.14 19.16 -12.80
N ARG A 122 15.82 18.22 -13.47
CA ARG A 122 15.59 16.77 -13.24
C ARG A 122 16.01 16.35 -11.83
N HIS A 123 17.18 16.84 -11.38
CA HIS A 123 17.66 16.54 -10.03
C HIS A 123 16.74 17.12 -8.95
N GLU A 124 16.26 18.35 -9.15
CA GLU A 124 15.26 18.96 -8.28
C GLU A 124 13.96 18.14 -8.25
N GLN A 125 13.45 17.71 -9.41
CA GLN A 125 12.24 16.87 -9.48
C GLN A 125 12.40 15.55 -8.69
N ARG A 126 13.57 14.90 -8.78
CA ARG A 126 13.85 13.68 -8.00
C ARG A 126 13.84 13.96 -6.49
N ILE A 127 14.47 15.04 -6.04
CA ILE A 127 14.46 15.44 -4.61
C ILE A 127 13.03 15.74 -4.14
N LEU A 128 12.24 16.44 -4.95
CA LEU A 128 10.84 16.75 -4.61
C LEU A 128 10.01 15.46 -4.46
N ARG A 129 10.14 14.51 -5.39
CA ARG A 129 9.47 13.19 -5.31
C ARG A 129 9.88 12.42 -4.07
N GLN A 130 11.18 12.36 -3.79
CA GLN A 130 11.70 11.68 -2.60
C GLN A 130 11.16 12.30 -1.30
N ARG A 131 11.09 13.64 -1.22
CA ARG A 131 10.50 14.33 -0.06
C ARG A 131 9.00 14.04 0.09
N ALA A 132 8.25 14.07 -1.02
CA ALA A 132 6.83 13.76 -1.02
C ALA A 132 6.58 12.32 -0.55
N ARG A 133 7.38 11.35 -1.03
CA ARG A 133 7.31 9.95 -0.59
C ARG A 133 7.55 9.78 0.91
N ARG A 134 8.61 10.38 1.44
CA ARG A 134 8.90 10.34 2.90
C ARG A 134 7.77 10.93 3.74
N GLN A 135 7.19 12.03 3.27
CA GLN A 135 6.04 12.66 3.94
C GLN A 135 4.82 11.75 3.92
N TRP A 136 4.54 11.12 2.77
CA TRP A 136 3.44 10.18 2.63
C TRP A 136 3.62 8.94 3.50
N GLU A 137 4.80 8.32 3.52
CA GLU A 137 5.12 7.17 4.37
C GLU A 137 4.95 7.51 5.86
N SER A 138 5.48 8.66 6.30
CA SER A 138 5.32 9.12 7.68
C SER A 138 3.85 9.37 8.06
N GLU A 139 3.05 9.90 7.14
CA GLU A 139 1.63 10.16 7.39
C GLU A 139 0.82 8.87 7.38
N ARG A 140 1.08 7.97 6.43
CA ARG A 140 0.49 6.62 6.39
C ARG A 140 0.77 5.88 7.69
N ASP A 141 2.01 5.86 8.16
CA ASP A 141 2.40 5.14 9.37
C ASP A 141 1.68 5.72 10.61
N ARG A 142 1.51 7.04 10.66
CA ARG A 142 0.71 7.70 11.69
C ARG A 142 -0.77 7.28 11.63
N ILE A 143 -1.39 7.32 10.45
CA ILE A 143 -2.79 6.92 10.24
C ILE A 143 -2.99 5.46 10.63
N MET A 144 -2.12 4.57 10.17
CA MET A 144 -2.19 3.14 10.46
C MET A 144 -1.98 2.84 11.94
N PHE A 145 -1.06 3.56 12.60
CA PHE A 145 -0.90 3.48 14.05
C PHE A 145 -2.17 3.91 14.78
N GLU A 146 -2.75 5.06 14.40
CA GLU A 146 -3.99 5.57 15.01
C GLU A 146 -5.18 4.62 14.83
N TYR A 147 -5.27 3.95 13.69
CA TYR A 147 -6.30 2.96 13.39
C TYR A 147 -6.10 1.64 14.16
N THR A 148 -4.87 1.16 14.29
CA THR A 148 -4.54 -0.17 14.85
C THR A 148 -4.14 -0.18 16.33
N GLN A 149 -3.94 0.98 16.96
CA GLN A 149 -3.46 1.09 18.35
C GLN A 149 -4.39 0.44 19.41
N PHE A 150 -5.70 0.32 19.15
CA PHE A 150 -6.66 -0.23 20.10
C PHE A 150 -7.53 -1.29 19.46
N SER A 151 -7.62 -2.45 20.11
CA SER A 151 -8.53 -3.52 19.71
C SER A 151 -9.75 -3.60 20.63
N TYR A 152 -10.90 -3.93 20.06
CA TYR A 152 -12.17 -4.08 20.78
C TYR A 152 -13.11 -5.03 20.04
N TYR A 153 -14.29 -5.28 20.62
CA TYR A 153 -15.36 -6.05 19.97
C TYR A 153 -16.56 -5.14 19.66
N GLY A 154 -17.00 -5.17 18.41
CA GLY A 154 -18.18 -4.46 17.91
C GLY A 154 -19.49 -5.22 18.13
N ARG A 155 -20.41 -5.09 17.17
CA ARG A 155 -21.75 -5.70 17.26
C ARG A 155 -21.68 -7.23 17.18
N SER A 156 -22.62 -7.90 17.83
CA SER A 156 -22.72 -9.36 17.77
C SER A 156 -22.93 -9.84 16.34
N THR A 157 -22.06 -10.76 15.89
CA THR A 157 -22.15 -11.42 14.57
C THR A 157 -23.46 -12.18 14.39
N ALA A 158 -23.99 -12.77 15.47
CA ALA A 158 -25.26 -13.49 15.45
C ALA A 158 -26.51 -12.60 15.29
N LEU A 159 -26.39 -11.28 15.49
CA LEU A 159 -27.49 -10.33 15.22
C LEU A 159 -27.43 -9.77 13.79
N LEU A 160 -26.36 -10.05 13.06
CA LEU A 160 -26.13 -9.62 11.69
C LEU A 160 -26.67 -10.64 10.68
N ILE A 161 -26.72 -11.91 11.10
CA ILE A 161 -27.25 -13.09 10.39
C ILE A 161 -28.72 -13.29 10.77
#